data_AF-A0A966T6N0-F1
#
_entry.id   AF-A0A966T6N0-F1
#
_cell.length_a   1.000
_cell.length_b   1.000
_cell.length_c   1.000
_cell.angle_alpha   90.00
_cell.angle_beta   90.00
_cell.angle_gamma   90.00
#
_symmetry.space_group_name_H-M   'P 1'
#
loop_
_entity.id
_entity.type
_entity.pdbx_description
1 polymer ?
#
loop_
_entity_poly.entity_id
_entity_poly.type
_entity_poly.pdbx_seq_one_letter_code
_entity_poly.pdbx_strand_id
1 'polypeptide(L)' 'MARAKWAEDLVAAWYVREGYDIVARNWRCTRGELDVVSWRDGVLVVCEVKARRN' A
#
# COMPACT_ATOMS: atom_id res chain seq x y z
N MET A 1 6.06 -15.04 -2.10
CA MET A 1 6.64 -13.90 -1.34
C MET A 1 7.12 -12.77 -2.25
N ALA A 2 7.99 -13.00 -3.25
CA ALA A 2 8.46 -11.94 -4.16
C ALA A 2 7.33 -11.18 -4.91
N ARG A 3 6.27 -11.87 -5.34
CA ARG A 3 5.16 -11.26 -6.10
C ARG A 3 4.28 -10.33 -5.27
N ALA A 4 4.05 -10.66 -4.00
CA ALA A 4 3.27 -9.80 -3.09
C ALA A 4 4.03 -8.50 -2.84
N LYS A 5 5.32 -8.61 -2.48
CA LYS A 5 6.20 -7.45 -2.31
C LYS A 5 6.27 -6.58 -3.57
N TRP A 6 6.44 -7.20 -4.74
CA TRP A 6 6.47 -6.46 -6.01
C TRP A 6 5.17 -5.70 -6.28
N ALA A 7 4.01 -6.32 -6.02
CA ALA A 7 2.72 -5.65 -6.18
C ALA A 7 2.56 -4.48 -5.20
N GLU A 8 3.01 -4.65 -3.95
CA GLU A 8 3.00 -3.58 -2.96
C GLU A 8 3.93 -2.43 -3.34
N ASP A 9 5.15 -2.73 -3.84
CA ASP A 9 6.08 -1.74 -4.39
C ASP A 9 5.44 -0.96 -5.54
N LEU A 10 4.72 -1.65 -6.45
CA LEU A 10 4.05 -1.02 -7.59
C LEU A 10 2.91 -0.09 -7.14
N VAL A 11 2.08 -0.52 -6.18
CA VAL A 11 0.98 0.28 -5.65
C VAL A 11 1.50 1.50 -4.87
N ALA A 12 2.53 1.33 -4.04
CA ALA A 12 3.16 2.44 -3.34
C ALA A 12 3.77 3.46 -4.33
N ALA A 13 4.47 2.98 -5.37
CA ALA A 13 5.01 3.85 -6.41
C ALA A 13 3.92 4.59 -7.19
N TRP A 14 2.76 3.96 -7.42
CA TRP A 14 1.60 4.60 -8.04
C TRP A 14 1.08 5.74 -7.16
N TYR A 15 0.84 5.51 -5.87
CA TYR A 15 0.39 6.55 -4.94
C TYR A 15 1.35 7.76 -4.90
N VAL A 16 2.66 7.51 -4.83
CA VAL A 16 3.66 8.59 -4.87
C VAL A 16 3.57 9.39 -6.18
N ARG A 17 3.43 8.71 -7.32
CA ARG A 17 3.28 9.37 -8.64
C ARG A 17 2.01 10.19 -8.73
N GLU A 18 0.94 9.77 -8.05
CA GLU A 18 -0.33 10.51 -7.94
C GLU A 18 -0.31 11.57 -6.83
N GLY A 19 0.85 11.85 -6.23
CA GLY A 19 1.04 12.92 -5.24
C GLY A 19 0.56 12.59 -3.83
N TYR A 20 0.40 11.32 -3.49
CA TYR A 20 0.12 10.89 -2.11
C TYR A 20 1.44 10.66 -1.36
N ASP A 21 1.41 10.97 -0.06
CA ASP A 21 2.46 10.57 0.88
C ASP A 21 2.22 9.13 1.34
N ILE A 22 3.27 8.30 1.32
CA ILE A 22 3.21 6.96 1.89
C ILE A 22 3.42 7.06 3.39
N VAL A 23 2.39 6.75 4.16
CA VAL A 23 2.40 6.78 5.63
C VAL A 23 2.96 5.48 6.20
N ALA A 24 2.55 4.34 5.63
CA ALA A 24 3.01 3.04 6.08
C ALA A 24 2.94 1.99 4.96
N ARG A 25 3.78 0.97 5.09
CA ARG A 25 3.86 -0.19 4.19
C ARG A 25 4.09 -1.45 5.01
N ASN A 26 3.42 -2.54 4.64
CA ASN A 26 3.45 -3.81 5.37
C ASN A 26 3.31 -3.58 6.90
N TRP A 27 2.36 -2.73 7.27
CA TRP A 27 2.15 -2.33 8.65
C TRP A 27 1.45 -3.44 9.42
N ARG A 28 1.91 -3.71 10.65
CA ARG A 28 1.43 -4.82 11.47
C ARG A 28 1.23 -4.35 12.90
N CYS A 29 0.16 -4.81 13.53
CA CYS A 29 -0.11 -4.64 14.94
C CYS A 29 -0.77 -5.90 15.52
N THR A 30 -1.03 -5.92 16.83
CA THR A 30 -1.71 -7.05 17.50
C THR A 30 -3.13 -7.31 16.99
N ARG A 31 -3.75 -6.35 16.29
CA ARG A 31 -5.12 -6.43 15.79
C ARG A 31 -5.22 -6.76 14.29
N GLY A 32 -4.11 -6.79 13.56
CA GLY A 32 -4.11 -7.07 12.12
C GLY A 32 -2.95 -6.43 11.37
N GLU A 33 -3.09 -6.41 10.04
CA GLU A 33 -2.10 -5.92 9.09
C GLU A 33 -2.74 -5.01 8.04
N LEU A 34 -1.95 -4.11 7.47
CA LEU A 34 -2.32 -3.25 6.34
C LEU A 34 -1.16 -3.23 5.33
N ASP A 35 -1.47 -3.44 4.04
CA ASP A 35 -0.43 -3.49 3.01
C ASP A 35 0.15 -2.11 2.69
N VAL A 36 -0.68 -1.14 2.31
CA VAL A 36 -0.25 0.24 2.00
C VAL A 36 -1.22 1.24 2.63
N VAL A 37 -0.65 2.23 3.33
CA VAL A 37 -1.39 3.38 3.86
C VAL A 37 -0.82 4.64 3.23
N SER A 38 -1.67 5.46 2.64
CA SER A 38 -1.28 6.72 2.01
C SER A 38 -2.17 7.88 2.45
N TRP A 39 -1.65 9.10 2.33
CA TRP A 39 -2.35 10.32 2.74
C TRP A 39 -2.23 11.39 1.66
N ARG A 40 -3.33 12.09 1.39
CA ARG A 40 -3.34 13.27 0.54
C ARG A 40 -4.59 14.11 0.83
N ASP A 41 -4.44 15.43 0.90
CA ASP A 41 -5.54 16.40 0.94
C ASP A 41 -6.64 16.07 1.99
N GLY A 42 -6.23 15.62 3.18
CA GLY A 42 -7.16 15.27 4.26
C GLY A 42 -7.75 13.85 4.19
N VAL A 43 -7.34 13.04 3.22
CA VAL A 43 -7.83 11.68 3.00
C VAL A 43 -6.75 10.67 3.36
N LEU A 44 -7.08 9.75 4.28
CA LEU A 44 -6.29 8.54 4.55
C LEU A 44 -6.83 7.38 3.73
N VAL A 45 -5.99 6.81 2.88
CA VAL A 45 -6.34 5.64 2.07
C VAL A 45 -5.63 4.41 2.63
N VAL A 46 -6.43 3.38 2.94
CA VAL A 46 -5.95 2.06 3.34
C VAL A 46 -6.18 1.11 2.16
N CYS A 47 -5.12 0.60 1.57
CA CYS A 47 -5.16 -0.20 0.35
C CYS A 47 -4.65 -1.62 0.63
N GLU A 48 -5.53 -2.62 0.45
CA GLU A 48 -5.18 -4.05 0.46
C GLU A 48 -4.76 -4.49 -0.94
N VAL A 49 -3.55 -5.06 -1.07
CA VAL A 49 -2.91 -5.34 -2.35
C VAL A 49 -3.09 -6.82 -2.73
N LYS A 50 -3.74 -7.07 -3.86
CA LYS A 50 -3.98 -8.43 -4.36
C LYS A 50 -3.39 -8.64 -5.75
N ALA A 51 -2.28 -9.38 -5.81
CA ALA A 51 -1.73 -9.86 -7.07
C ALA A 51 -2.56 -11.04 -7.62
N ARG A 52 -2.86 -11.03 -8.92
CA ARG A 52 -3.49 -12.13 -9.66
C ARG A 52 -2.68 -12.41 -10.93
N ARG A 53 -2.75 -13.64 -11.40
CA ARG A 53 -2.26 -14.06 -12.72
C ARG A 53 -3.46 -14.68 -13.43
N ASN A 54 -3.66 -14.31 -14.70
CA ASN A 54 -4.60 -14.99 -15.57
C ASN A 54 -4.01 -16.33 -16.03
#